data_AF-A0A382RLY2-F1
#
_entry.id   AF-A0A382RLY2-F1
#
_cell.length_a   1.000
_cell.length_b   1.000
_cell.length_c   1.000
_cell.angle_alpha   90.00
_cell.angle_beta   90.00
_cell.angle_gamma   90.00
#
_symmetry.space_group_name_H-M   'P 1'
#
loop_
_entity.id
_entity.type
_entity.pdbx_description
1 polymer ?
#
loop_
_entity_poly.entity_id
_entity_poly.type
_entity_poly.pdbx_seq_one_letter_code
_entity_poly.pdbx_strand_id
1 'polypeptide(L)'
;MTRITWTIALIWIWSIVPFTSSYAQDTLDTLSVLNDEALNVFLDFGRGDKNFIRTEITYVNYVRDRTQADVHILATTRRTGTGGQEYTFTFSGHKSYADLHDTLTHFTSQMDTQDEMRRGYTQVIQMGLMRYVA
;
A
#
# COMPACT_ATOMS: atom_id res chain seq x y z
N MET A 1 -82.28 6.09 26.76
CA MET A 1 -82.70 4.96 25.90
C MET A 1 -82.21 5.25 24.49
N THR A 2 -81.24 4.44 24.02
CA THR A 2 -80.92 4.05 22.62
C THR A 2 -80.96 5.13 21.52
N ARG A 3 -79.90 5.36 20.72
CA ARG A 3 -79.38 4.51 19.62
C ARG A 3 -78.07 5.16 19.11
N ILE A 4 -76.91 4.48 19.13
CA ILE A 4 -76.33 3.70 18.01
C ILE A 4 -76.39 4.43 16.66
N THR A 5 -75.27 5.02 16.26
CA THR A 5 -74.81 5.07 14.86
C THR A 5 -73.34 4.67 14.82
N TRP A 6 -73.09 3.47 14.32
CA TRP A 6 -71.78 2.93 13.96
C TRP A 6 -71.27 3.66 12.71
N THR A 7 -70.12 4.33 12.79
CA THR A 7 -69.37 4.75 11.59
C THR A 7 -67.87 4.49 11.77
N ILE A 8 -67.43 3.41 11.13
CA ILE A 8 -66.15 3.24 10.41
C ILE A 8 -64.88 3.27 11.30
N ALA A 9 -64.53 2.09 11.82
CA ALA A 9 -63.18 1.78 12.27
C ALA A 9 -62.27 1.65 11.02
N LEU A 10 -61.38 2.63 10.85
CA LEU A 10 -60.37 2.70 9.80
C LEU A 10 -59.29 1.65 10.07
N ILE A 11 -59.36 0.52 9.36
CA ILE A 11 -58.33 -0.51 9.33
C ILE A 11 -57.07 0.10 8.68
N TRP A 12 -56.12 0.54 9.50
CA TRP A 12 -54.75 0.78 9.07
C TRP A 12 -54.00 -0.56 9.11
N ILE A 13 -53.99 -1.26 7.96
CA ILE A 13 -53.00 -2.29 7.68
C ILE A 13 -51.64 -1.60 7.63
N TRP A 14 -50.95 -1.56 8.77
CA TRP A 14 -49.54 -1.19 8.81
C TRP A 14 -48.76 -2.46 8.49
N SER A 15 -48.41 -2.64 7.21
CA SER A 15 -47.50 -3.68 6.76
C SER A 15 -46.23 -3.63 7.59
N ILE A 16 -46.05 -4.64 8.45
CA ILE A 16 -44.76 -4.96 9.06
C ILE A 16 -43.87 -5.42 7.90
N VAL A 17 -43.18 -4.48 7.28
CA VAL A 17 -41.99 -4.80 6.50
C VAL A 17 -40.93 -5.15 7.54
N PRO A 18 -40.42 -6.39 7.60
CA PRO A 18 -39.24 -6.64 8.39
C PRO A 18 -38.13 -5.79 7.78
N PHE A 19 -37.71 -4.75 8.50
CA PHE A 19 -36.54 -3.97 8.18
C PHE A 19 -35.35 -4.93 8.26
N THR A 20 -35.04 -5.57 7.14
CA THR A 20 -33.82 -6.36 7.00
C THR A 20 -32.68 -5.37 7.15
N SER A 21 -32.00 -5.42 8.29
CA SER A 21 -30.76 -4.67 8.52
C SER A 21 -29.77 -5.06 7.43
N SER A 22 -29.61 -4.19 6.44
CA SER A 22 -28.57 -4.31 5.42
C SER A 22 -27.27 -3.85 6.04
N TYR A 23 -26.34 -4.78 6.31
CA TYR A 23 -24.96 -4.44 6.64
C TYR A 23 -24.26 -4.04 5.35
N ALA A 24 -24.38 -2.78 4.96
CA ALA A 24 -23.46 -2.17 4.01
C ALA A 24 -22.24 -1.71 4.81
N GLN A 25 -21.27 -2.60 5.06
CA GLN A 25 -20.05 -2.24 5.76
C GLN A 25 -19.04 -1.59 4.79
N ASP A 26 -18.86 -0.28 4.95
CA ASP A 26 -17.59 0.43 5.13
C ASP A 26 -16.29 -0.14 4.52
N THR A 27 -16.34 -0.48 3.25
CA THR A 27 -15.11 -0.76 2.47
C THR A 27 -14.18 0.45 2.40
N LEU A 28 -14.73 1.67 2.44
CA LEU A 28 -13.95 2.91 2.36
C LEU A 28 -13.19 3.18 3.66
N ASP A 29 -13.84 3.01 4.82
CA ASP A 29 -13.20 3.16 6.13
C ASP A 29 -12.13 2.08 6.36
N THR A 30 -12.40 0.83 5.96
CA THR A 30 -11.44 -0.27 6.11
C THR A 30 -10.17 -0.02 5.28
N LEU A 31 -10.30 0.44 4.02
CA LEU A 31 -9.13 0.77 3.18
C LEU A 31 -8.36 1.99 3.72
N SER A 32 -9.05 2.97 4.31
CA SER A 32 -8.39 4.12 4.94
C SER A 32 -7.54 3.70 6.14
N VAL A 33 -8.08 2.85 7.02
CA VAL A 33 -7.36 2.34 8.20
C VAL A 33 -6.12 1.54 7.78
N LEU A 34 -6.25 0.66 6.78
CA LEU A 34 -5.11 -0.11 6.27
C LEU A 34 -4.01 0.79 5.67
N ASN A 35 -4.39 1.87 4.98
CA ASN A 35 -3.42 2.84 4.48
C ASN A 35 -2.76 3.62 5.62
N ASP A 36 -3.49 4.03 6.66
CA ASP A 36 -2.90 4.79 7.77
C ASP A 36 -1.90 3.97 8.59
N GLU A 37 -2.06 2.64 8.63
CA GLU A 37 -1.14 1.72 9.29
C GLU A 37 0.06 1.31 8.41
N ALA A 38 -0.04 1.47 7.09
CA ALA A 38 1.01 1.06 6.16
C ALA A 38 2.22 2.00 6.18
N LEU A 39 3.42 1.43 6.05
CA LEU A 39 4.68 2.16 6.05
C LEU A 39 4.76 3.17 4.91
N ASN A 40 5.07 4.43 5.19
CA ASN A 40 5.26 5.45 4.17
C ASN A 40 6.70 5.42 3.61
N VAL A 41 6.83 5.13 2.33
CA VAL A 41 8.10 4.96 1.62
C VAL A 41 8.28 6.04 0.57
N PHE A 42 9.41 6.75 0.64
CA PHE A 42 9.88 7.59 -0.46
C PHE A 42 10.95 6.84 -1.25
N LEU A 43 10.63 6.53 -2.51
CA LEU A 43 11.51 5.81 -3.43
C LEU A 43 12.23 6.78 -4.37
N ASP A 44 13.48 7.09 -4.06
CA ASP A 44 14.37 7.85 -4.93
C ASP A 44 15.13 6.90 -5.86
N PHE A 45 14.50 6.58 -6.98
CA PHE A 45 15.11 5.78 -8.04
C PHE A 45 14.98 6.49 -9.39
N GLY A 46 16.06 7.16 -9.80
CA GLY A 46 16.07 7.97 -11.02
C GLY A 46 16.05 7.17 -12.33
N ARG A 47 16.65 5.96 -12.36
CA ARG A 47 16.85 5.16 -13.59
C ARG A 47 16.05 3.85 -13.65
N GLY A 48 15.32 3.50 -12.59
CA GLY A 48 14.58 2.24 -12.52
C GLY A 48 13.09 2.38 -12.80
N ASP A 49 12.43 1.23 -13.00
CA ASP A 49 11.00 1.15 -13.22
C ASP A 49 10.23 1.21 -11.89
N LYS A 50 9.93 2.45 -11.46
CA LYS A 50 9.13 2.71 -10.26
C LYS A 50 7.69 2.21 -10.36
N ASN A 51 7.14 2.08 -11.57
CA ASN A 51 5.77 1.59 -11.74
C ASN A 51 5.74 0.09 -11.44
N PHE A 52 6.70 -0.67 -11.99
CA PHE A 52 6.85 -2.09 -11.68
C PHE A 52 7.02 -2.33 -10.19
N ILE A 53 7.88 -1.56 -9.51
CA ILE A 53 8.08 -1.68 -8.06
C ILE A 53 6.77 -1.45 -7.29
N ARG A 54 6.00 -0.42 -7.66
CA ARG A 54 4.70 -0.13 -7.03
C ARG A 54 3.65 -1.21 -7.26
N THR A 55 3.71 -1.90 -8.39
CA THR A 55 2.81 -3.03 -8.69
C THR A 55 3.18 -4.27 -7.88
N GLU A 56 4.47 -4.53 -7.67
CA GLU A 56 4.95 -5.73 -6.96
C GLU A 56 4.99 -5.57 -5.43
N ILE A 57 5.14 -4.34 -4.93
CA ILE A 57 5.25 -4.05 -3.50
C ILE A 57 4.07 -3.15 -3.12
N THR A 58 2.96 -3.77 -2.72
CA THR A 58 1.66 -3.12 -2.46
C THR A 58 1.33 -2.93 -0.98
N TYR A 59 2.13 -3.50 -0.07
CA TYR A 59 1.93 -3.43 1.38
C TYR A 59 2.54 -2.17 2.03
N VAL A 60 2.98 -1.21 1.21
CA VAL A 60 3.55 0.07 1.65
C VAL A 60 2.90 1.22 0.89
N ASN A 61 2.87 2.40 1.51
CA ASN A 61 2.43 3.62 0.84
C ASN A 61 3.60 4.31 0.15
N TYR A 62 3.41 4.74 -1.10
CA TYR A 62 4.42 5.53 -1.80
C TYR A 62 4.14 7.02 -1.70
N VAL A 63 4.95 7.72 -0.90
CA VAL A 63 4.84 9.18 -0.77
C VAL A 63 5.69 9.88 -1.82
N ARG A 64 5.26 11.07 -2.24
CA ARG A 64 5.99 11.92 -3.19
C ARG A 64 6.94 12.91 -2.51
N ASP A 65 6.63 13.30 -1.28
CA ASP A 65 7.46 14.18 -0.48
C ASP A 65 8.31 13.34 0.48
N ARG A 66 9.61 13.57 0.47
CA ARG A 66 10.57 12.91 1.37
C ARG A 66 10.27 13.17 2.84
N THR A 67 9.67 14.31 3.19
CA THR A 67 9.38 14.69 4.58
C THR A 67 8.23 13.88 5.19
N GLN A 68 7.38 13.29 4.34
CA GLN A 68 6.27 12.44 4.75
C GLN A 68 6.68 10.97 4.92
N ALA A 69 7.91 10.61 4.52
CA ALA A 69 8.36 9.24 4.53
C ALA A 69 8.79 8.78 5.93
N ASP A 70 8.41 7.56 6.27
CA ASP A 70 8.97 6.83 7.40
C ASP A 70 10.28 6.13 6.98
N VAL A 71 10.38 5.75 5.70
CA VAL A 71 11.62 5.21 5.11
C VAL A 71 11.94 5.89 3.78
N HIS A 72 13.17 6.38 3.67
CA HIS A 72 13.75 6.85 2.41
C HIS A 72 14.60 5.74 1.82
N ILE A 73 14.28 5.34 0.59
CA ILE A 73 15.08 4.41 -0.21
C ILE A 73 15.79 5.21 -1.30
N LEU A 74 17.11 5.28 -1.21
CA LEU A 74 17.96 5.83 -2.28
C LEU A 74 18.50 4.67 -3.11
N ALA A 75 18.17 4.66 -4.40
CA ALA A 75 18.67 3.69 -5.36
C ALA A 75 19.67 4.34 -6.31
N THR A 76 20.92 3.88 -6.28
CA THR A 76 21.97 4.30 -7.21
C THR A 76 22.35 3.16 -8.15
N THR A 77 22.82 3.52 -9.35
CA THR A 77 23.19 2.54 -10.38
C THR A 77 24.57 2.87 -10.92
N ARG A 78 25.45 1.86 -10.98
CA ARG A 78 26.80 1.95 -11.55
C ARG A 78 26.99 0.85 -12.59
N ARG A 79 27.77 1.12 -13.65
CA ARG A 79 28.18 0.07 -14.60
C ARG A 79 29.29 -0.77 -14.00
N THR A 80 29.21 -2.08 -14.18
CA THR A 80 30.29 -3.00 -13.81
C THR A 80 31.28 -3.17 -14.97
N GLY A 81 32.50 -3.64 -14.66
CA GLY A 81 33.53 -3.88 -15.68
C GLY A 81 33.18 -4.99 -16.68
N THR A 82 32.21 -5.86 -16.34
CA THR A 82 31.74 -6.98 -17.17
C THR A 82 30.55 -6.62 -18.07
N GLY A 83 30.16 -5.34 -18.13
CA GLY A 83 29.06 -4.87 -18.97
C GLY A 83 27.67 -4.93 -18.34
N GLY A 84 27.60 -5.32 -17.06
CA GLY A 84 26.37 -5.32 -16.26
C GLY A 84 26.17 -4.04 -15.44
N GLN A 85 25.28 -4.12 -14.46
CA GLN A 85 24.98 -3.01 -13.54
C GLN A 85 25.05 -3.45 -12.09
N GLU A 86 25.52 -2.55 -11.24
CA GLU A 86 25.44 -2.64 -9.79
C GLU A 86 24.39 -1.64 -9.33
N TYR A 87 23.39 -2.14 -8.63
CA TYR A 87 22.37 -1.35 -7.97
C TYR A 87 22.63 -1.35 -6.47
N THR A 88 22.68 -0.17 -5.86
CA THR A 88 22.83 -0.01 -4.42
C THR A 88 21.59 0.68 -3.87
N PHE A 89 20.94 0.05 -2.90
CA PHE A 89 19.75 0.52 -2.21
C PHE A 89 20.09 0.86 -0.78
N THR A 90 20.06 2.14 -0.44
CA THR A 90 20.27 2.62 0.93
C THR A 90 18.92 2.93 1.56
N PHE A 91 18.63 2.28 2.68
CA PHE A 91 17.40 2.44 3.46
C PHE A 91 17.69 3.33 4.67
N SER A 92 16.97 4.44 4.78
CA SER A 92 17.10 5.39 5.88
C SER A 92 15.75 5.56 6.56
N GLY A 93 15.60 4.99 7.74
CA GLY A 93 14.42 5.18 8.57
C GLY A 93 14.38 6.57 9.20
N HIS A 94 13.16 7.05 9.44
CA HIS A 94 12.84 8.31 10.08
C HIS A 94 11.80 8.07 11.19
N LYS A 95 11.60 9.05 12.08
CA LYS A 95 10.65 8.98 13.21
C LYS A 95 10.90 7.72 14.05
N SER A 96 9.90 6.85 14.19
CA SER A 96 9.96 5.60 14.95
C SER A 96 10.99 4.59 14.40
N TYR A 97 11.48 4.78 13.18
CA TYR A 97 12.47 3.92 12.54
C TYR A 97 13.86 4.57 12.44
N ALA A 98 14.11 5.66 13.18
CA ALA A 98 15.35 6.44 13.07
C ALA A 98 16.64 5.63 13.32
N ASP A 99 16.57 4.54 14.09
CA ASP A 99 17.73 3.67 14.35
C ASP A 99 17.93 2.59 13.26
N LEU A 100 16.98 2.45 12.34
CA LEU A 100 17.02 1.45 11.28
C LEU A 100 17.62 2.03 10.00
N HIS A 101 18.82 1.57 9.71
CA HIS A 101 19.51 1.81 8.45
C HIS A 101 19.98 0.49 7.85
N ASP A 102 19.97 0.42 6.53
CA ASP A 102 20.49 -0.73 5.80
C ASP A 102 21.03 -0.31 4.44
N THR A 103 21.88 -1.14 3.86
CA THR A 103 22.32 -1.00 2.49
C THR A 103 22.42 -2.36 1.83
N LEU A 104 21.66 -2.55 0.76
CA LEU A 104 21.64 -3.78 -0.01
C LEU A 104 22.13 -3.52 -1.43
N THR A 105 22.83 -4.49 -2.00
CA THR A 105 23.36 -4.42 -3.37
C THR A 105 22.80 -5.54 -4.22
N HIS A 106 22.52 -5.23 -5.49
CA HIS A 106 22.13 -6.19 -6.51
C HIS A 106 23.01 -6.02 -7.74
N PHE A 107 23.44 -7.13 -8.35
CA PHE A 107 24.26 -7.12 -9.56
C PHE A 107 23.48 -7.77 -10.69
N THR A 108 23.58 -7.16 -11.87
CA THR A 108 23.07 -7.71 -13.13
C THR A 108 24.22 -7.96 -14.09
N SER A 109 24.01 -8.88 -15.03
CA SER A 109 24.88 -9.17 -16.16
C SER A 109 24.42 -8.43 -17.42
N GLN A 110 25.28 -8.39 -18.44
CA GLN A 110 24.89 -7.94 -19.79
C GLN A 110 23.86 -8.88 -20.46
N MET A 111 23.80 -10.14 -20.01
CA MET A 111 22.88 -11.15 -20.55
C MET A 111 21.49 -11.08 -19.94
N ASP A 112 21.32 -10.32 -18.84
CA ASP A 112 20.03 -10.23 -18.16
C ASP A 112 19.04 -9.43 -19.02
N THR A 113 17.85 -9.96 -19.16
CA THR A 113 16.74 -9.25 -19.77
C THR A 113 16.24 -8.13 -18.85
N GLN A 114 15.58 -7.13 -19.41
CA GLN A 114 14.99 -6.04 -18.62
C GLN A 114 14.02 -6.54 -17.54
N ASP A 115 13.35 -7.66 -17.83
CA ASP A 115 12.39 -8.29 -16.94
C ASP A 115 13.06 -9.01 -15.76
N GLU A 116 14.19 -9.68 -16.00
CA GLU A 116 15.04 -10.25 -14.94
C GLU A 116 15.65 -9.16 -14.07
N MET A 117 16.18 -8.11 -14.69
CA MET A 117 16.78 -6.98 -13.96
C MET A 117 15.75 -6.32 -13.03
N ARG A 118 14.53 -6.03 -13.52
CA ARG A 118 13.50 -5.37 -12.70
C ARG A 118 12.97 -6.24 -11.57
N ARG A 119 12.82 -7.54 -11.79
CA ARG A 119 12.50 -8.47 -10.71
C ARG A 119 13.61 -8.51 -9.67
N GLY A 120 14.86 -8.60 -10.11
CA GLY A 120 16.03 -8.70 -9.23
C GLY A 120 16.15 -7.53 -8.26
N TYR A 121 16.14 -6.29 -8.76
CA TYR A 121 16.18 -5.15 -7.84
C TYR A 121 14.92 -5.01 -6.98
N THR A 122 13.75 -5.41 -7.48
CA THR A 122 12.49 -5.30 -6.73
C THR A 122 12.48 -6.26 -5.54
N GLN A 123 12.99 -7.48 -5.73
CA GLN A 123 13.17 -8.45 -4.65
C GLN A 123 14.12 -7.92 -3.57
N VAL A 124 15.21 -7.26 -3.95
CA VAL A 124 16.14 -6.65 -2.99
C VAL A 124 15.47 -5.52 -2.21
N ILE A 125 14.65 -4.69 -2.86
CA ILE A 125 13.85 -3.66 -2.18
C ILE A 125 12.87 -4.30 -1.19
N GLN A 126 12.17 -5.37 -1.57
CA GLN A 126 11.27 -6.11 -0.68
C GLN A 126 12.01 -6.62 0.57
N MET A 127 13.17 -7.25 0.40
CA MET A 127 13.96 -7.75 1.53
C MET A 127 14.39 -6.63 2.48
N GLY A 128 14.81 -5.48 1.97
CA GLY A 128 15.19 -4.34 2.81
C GLY A 128 14.00 -3.75 3.58
N LEU A 129 12.82 -3.73 2.96
CA LEU A 129 11.58 -3.25 3.60
C LEU A 129 11.08 -4.17 4.72
N MET A 130 11.39 -5.48 4.69
CA MET A 130 10.96 -6.42 5.73
C MET A 130 11.34 -5.99 7.15
N ARG A 131 12.45 -5.27 7.33
CA ARG A 131 12.90 -4.79 8.65
C ARG A 131 12.03 -3.69 9.24
N TYR A 132 11.18 -3.06 8.43
CA TYR A 132 10.34 -1.91 8.82
C TYR A 132 8.86 -2.27 8.95
N VAL A 133 8.45 -3.45 8.48
CA VAL A 133 7.06 -3.94 8.51
C VAL A 133 6.86 -5.13 9.44
N ALA A 134 7.90 -5.47 10.22
CA ALA A 134 7.92 -6.61 11.14
C ALA A 134 7.27 -6.29 12.50
#